data_AF-A0A2H9R7A3-F1
#
_entry.id   AF-A0A2H9R7A3-F1
#
_cell.length_a   1.000
_cell.length_b   1.000
_cell.length_c   1.000
_cell.angle_alpha   90.00
_cell.angle_beta   90.00
_cell.angle_gamma   90.00
#
_symmetry.space_group_name_H-M   'P 1'
#
loop_
_entity.id
_entity.type
_entity.pdbx_description
1 polymer ?
#
loop_
_entity_poly.entity_id
_entity_poly.type
_entity_poly.pdbx_seq_one_letter_code
_entity_poly.pdbx_strand_id
1 'polypeptide(L)' 'GWDDKLRKLGYDAYSVKKLRTDGHKLRTDYSVINFAKENNMILVTRDTESGQACEENNLPFILLDNEEIFKIVVDKIKHI' A
#
# COMPACT_ATOMS: atom_id res chain seq x y z
N GLY A 1 -11.56 3.11 0.29
CA GLY A 1 -10.44 4.07 0.39
C GLY A 1 -9.65 4.08 -0.90
N TRP A 2 -8.32 3.97 -0.85
CA TRP A 2 -7.49 3.84 -2.07
C TRP A 2 -7.89 2.62 -2.92
N ASP A 3 -8.21 1.51 -2.27
CA ASP A 3 -8.76 0.31 -2.90
C ASP A 3 -9.98 0.60 -3.80
N ASP A 4 -10.94 1.38 -3.32
CA ASP A 4 -12.13 1.74 -4.13
C ASP A 4 -11.78 2.64 -5.33
N LYS A 5 -10.83 3.56 -5.15
CA LYS A 5 -10.36 4.43 -6.25
C LYS A 5 -9.63 3.62 -7.31
N LEU A 6 -8.75 2.70 -6.89
CA LEU A 6 -8.01 1.81 -7.77
C LEU A 6 -8.94 0.85 -8.50
N ARG A 7 -9.93 0.26 -7.82
CA ARG A 7 -10.97 -0.58 -8.45
C ARG A 7 -11.75 0.16 -9.53
N LYS A 8 -12.11 1.43 -9.30
CA LYS A 8 -12.79 2.27 -10.32
C LYS A 8 -11.93 2.50 -11.57
N LEU A 9 -10.62 2.37 -11.46
CA LEU A 9 -9.67 2.46 -12.57
C LEU A 9 -9.36 1.09 -13.20
N GLY A 10 -9.97 0.01 -12.73
CA GLY A 10 -9.80 -1.35 -13.27
C GLY A 10 -8.74 -2.22 -12.58
N TYR A 11 -8.14 -1.76 -11.47
CA TYR A 11 -7.18 -2.55 -10.72
C TYR A 11 -7.86 -3.49 -9.71
N ASP A 12 -7.30 -4.69 -9.54
CA ASP A 12 -7.69 -5.60 -8.47
C ASP A 12 -7.00 -5.20 -7.16
N ALA A 13 -7.69 -4.39 -6.35
CA ALA A 13 -7.15 -3.79 -5.14
C ALA A 13 -8.02 -4.08 -3.92
N TYR A 14 -7.42 -4.27 -2.75
CA TYR A 14 -8.14 -4.55 -1.51
C TYR A 14 -7.57 -3.69 -0.39
N SER A 15 -8.43 -3.25 0.54
CA SER A 15 -7.95 -2.68 1.79
C SER A 15 -7.83 -3.77 2.86
N VAL A 16 -6.76 -3.72 3.66
CA VAL A 16 -6.55 -4.61 4.80
C VAL A 16 -7.74 -4.57 5.78
N LYS A 17 -8.44 -3.43 5.88
CA LYS A 17 -9.67 -3.32 6.66
C LYS A 17 -10.79 -4.22 6.12
N LYS A 18 -11.04 -4.22 4.81
CA LYS A 18 -12.10 -5.04 4.20
C LYS A 18 -11.73 -6.53 4.24
N LEU A 19 -10.49 -6.89 3.93
CA LEU A 19 -10.01 -8.27 4.04
C LEU A 19 -10.19 -8.83 5.46
N ARG A 20 -9.97 -8.01 6.50
CA ARG A 20 -10.28 -8.40 7.88
C ARG A 20 -11.76 -8.63 8.14
N THR A 21 -12.63 -7.80 7.57
CA THR A 21 -14.09 -7.99 7.63
C THR A 21 -14.52 -9.28 6.92
N ASP A 22 -13.82 -9.66 5.86
CA ASP A 22 -14.06 -10.90 5.10
C ASP A 22 -13.48 -12.16 5.79
N GLY A 23 -12.90 -12.01 6.99
CA GLY A 23 -12.43 -13.11 7.82
C GLY A 23 -10.93 -13.40 7.76
N HIS A 24 -10.15 -12.64 6.96
CA HIS A 24 -8.71 -12.83 6.88
C HIS A 24 -8.00 -12.32 8.16
N LYS A 25 -7.05 -13.12 8.67
CA LYS A 25 -6.29 -12.82 9.90
C LYS A 25 -5.10 -11.87 9.64
N LEU A 26 -5.39 -10.66 9.17
CA LEU A 26 -4.38 -9.65 8.81
C LEU A 26 -4.21 -8.60 9.93
N ARG A 27 -3.62 -9.00 11.05
CA ARG A 27 -3.53 -8.16 12.28
C ARG A 27 -2.17 -7.50 12.50
N THR A 28 -1.12 -8.03 11.89
CA THR A 28 0.27 -7.57 12.03
C THR A 28 0.89 -7.36 10.65
N ASP A 29 1.97 -6.58 10.57
CA ASP A 29 2.73 -6.39 9.32
C ASP A 29 3.15 -7.74 8.74
N TYR A 30 3.65 -8.66 9.57
CA TYR A 30 4.01 -10.02 9.15
C TYR A 30 2.85 -10.75 8.44
N SER A 31 1.64 -10.72 9.02
CA SER A 31 0.48 -11.37 8.41
C SER A 31 0.01 -10.71 7.11
N VAL A 32 0.14 -9.38 7.02
CA VAL A 32 -0.20 -8.62 5.80
C VAL A 32 0.82 -8.89 4.70
N ILE A 33 2.11 -8.89 5.03
CA ILE A 33 3.22 -9.13 4.11
C ILE A 33 3.14 -10.54 3.54
N ASN A 34 2.95 -11.56 4.38
CA ASN A 34 2.83 -12.94 3.90
C ASN A 34 1.63 -13.12 2.98
N PHE A 35 0.47 -12.56 3.37
CA PHE A 35 -0.71 -12.60 2.52
C PHE A 35 -0.46 -11.95 1.16
N ALA A 36 0.20 -10.79 1.14
CA ALA A 36 0.54 -10.11 -0.10
C ALA A 36 1.51 -10.95 -0.97
N LYS A 37 2.54 -11.55 -0.36
CA LYS A 37 3.49 -12.44 -1.06
C LYS A 37 2.81 -13.66 -1.68
N GLU A 38 2.01 -14.38 -0.89
CA GLU A 38 1.30 -15.59 -1.32
C GLU A 38 0.34 -15.32 -2.48
N ASN A 39 -0.16 -14.09 -2.59
CA ASN A 39 -1.12 -13.67 -3.61
C ASN A 39 -0.50 -12.77 -4.70
N ASN A 40 0.84 -12.68 -4.77
CA ASN A 40 1.57 -11.85 -5.74
C ASN A 40 1.10 -10.38 -5.78
N MET A 41 0.84 -9.79 -4.62
CA MET A 41 0.35 -8.44 -4.46
C MET A 41 1.47 -7.45 -4.17
N ILE A 42 1.18 -6.17 -4.41
CA ILE A 42 1.99 -5.03 -3.98
C ILE A 42 1.31 -4.38 -2.77
N LEU A 43 2.06 -4.02 -1.73
CA LEU A 43 1.51 -3.26 -0.60
C LEU A 43 1.54 -1.75 -0.89
N VAL A 44 0.43 -1.04 -0.69
CA VAL A 44 0.40 0.43 -0.72
C VAL A 44 0.18 0.95 0.68
N THR A 45 1.12 1.72 1.22
CA THR A 45 1.07 2.21 2.61
C THR A 45 1.54 3.65 2.74
N ARG A 46 1.09 4.34 3.78
CA ARG A 46 1.66 5.63 4.25
C ARG A 46 2.52 5.47 5.50
N ASP A 47 2.54 4.25 6.04
CA ASP A 47 3.26 3.91 7.24
C ASP A 47 4.69 3.51 6.86
N THR A 48 5.66 4.31 7.31
CA THR A 48 7.08 4.08 7.05
C THR A 48 7.56 2.78 7.69
N GLU A 49 7.03 2.39 8.85
CA GLU A 49 7.41 1.13 9.51
C GLU A 49 6.95 -0.07 8.68
N SER A 50 5.70 -0.05 8.18
CA SER A 50 5.23 -1.09 7.27
C SER A 50 6.03 -1.11 5.95
N GLY A 51 6.47 0.05 5.45
CA GLY A 51 7.32 0.16 4.26
C GLY A 51 8.68 -0.50 4.47
N GLN A 52 9.36 -0.20 5.59
CA GLN A 52 10.62 -0.85 5.98
C GLN A 52 10.45 -2.36 6.13
N ALA A 53 9.37 -2.81 6.78
CA ALA A 53 9.07 -4.23 6.91
C ALA A 53 8.89 -4.90 5.53
N CYS A 54 8.30 -4.22 4.54
CA CYS A 54 8.21 -4.74 3.17
C CYS A 54 9.58 -4.85 2.50
N GLU A 55 10.43 -3.84 2.65
CA GLU A 55 11.80 -3.81 2.11
C GLU A 55 12.64 -4.97 2.67
N GLU A 56 12.68 -5.13 3.99
CA GLU A 56 13.39 -6.24 4.66
C GLU A 56 12.89 -7.62 4.20
N ASN A 57 11.61 -7.70 3.84
CA ASN A 57 10.97 -8.93 3.40
C ASN A 57 11.00 -9.14 1.89
N ASN A 58 11.60 -8.24 1.09
CA ASN A 58 11.56 -8.28 -0.38
C ASN A 58 10.11 -8.34 -0.94
N LEU A 59 9.16 -7.67 -0.30
CA LEU A 59 7.79 -7.51 -0.81
C LEU A 59 7.73 -6.19 -1.60
N PRO A 60 7.32 -6.21 -2.88
CA PRO A 60 7.03 -4.97 -3.61
C PRO A 60 6.02 -4.09 -2.86
N PHE A 61 6.34 -2.80 -2.72
CA PHE A 61 5.47 -1.84 -2.06
C PHE A 61 5.57 -0.45 -2.69
N ILE A 62 4.56 0.37 -2.41
CA ILE A 62 4.50 1.80 -2.73
C ILE A 62 4.31 2.55 -1.42
N LEU A 63 5.31 3.35 -1.06
CA LEU A 63 5.26 4.24 0.11
C LEU A 63 4.74 5.61 -0.33
N LEU A 64 3.59 5.99 0.24
CA LEU A 64 2.94 7.28 0.02
C LEU A 64 3.18 8.18 1.23
N ASP A 65 4.45 8.37 1.61
CA ASP A 65 4.83 9.20 2.74
C ASP A 65 4.80 10.70 2.39
N ASN A 66 5.13 11.53 3.39
CA ASN A 66 5.14 12.97 3.21
C ASN A 66 6.18 13.44 2.18
N GLU A 67 7.30 12.73 2.04
CA GLU A 67 8.35 13.10 1.10
C GLU A 67 7.89 12.86 -0.34
N GLU A 68 7.26 11.72 -0.61
CA GLU A 68 6.73 11.40 -1.93
C GLU A 68 5.58 12.33 -2.32
N ILE A 69 4.71 12.67 -1.36
CA ILE A 69 3.67 13.68 -1.57
C ILE A 69 4.30 15.05 -1.84
N PHE A 70 5.35 15.43 -1.11
CA PHE A 70 6.04 16.71 -1.31
C PHE A 70 6.68 16.81 -2.69
N LYS A 71 7.31 15.74 -3.20
CA LYS A 71 7.86 15.68 -4.56
C LYS A 71 6.79 15.96 -5.61
N ILE A 72 5.61 15.34 -5.47
CA ILE A 72 4.47 15.58 -6.37
C ILE A 72 4.02 17.06 -6.32
N VAL A 73 3.99 17.67 -5.14
CA VAL A 73 3.62 19.08 -4.98
C VAL A 73 4.64 19.99 -5.68
N VAL A 74 5.93 19.79 -5.44
CA VAL A 74 7.01 20.57 -6.05
C VAL A 74 6.97 20.48 -7.57
N ASP A 75 6.77 19.28 -8.12
CA ASP A 75 6.69 19.10 -9.57
C ASP A 75 5.48 19.80 -10.18
N LYS A 76 4.32 19.78 -9.52
CA LYS A 76 3.16 20.56 -9.98
C LYS A 76 3.43 22.06 -9.98
N ILE A 77 4.14 22.57 -8.99
CA ILE A 77 4.50 24.01 -8.90
C ILE A 77 5.40 24.43 -10.07
N LYS A 78 6.36 23.59 -10.49
CA LYS A 78 7.25 23.90 -11.63
C LYS A 78 6.52 24.04 -12.97
N HIS A 79 5.29 23.55 -13.05
CA HIS A 79 4.45 23.60 -14.25
C HIS A 79 3.36 24.67 -14.20
N ILE A 80 3.43 25.58 -13.22
CA ILE A 80 2.63 26.81 -13.14
C ILE A 80 3.44 27.94 -13.75
#